data_AF-A0A511ZJ76-F1
#
_entry.id   AF-A0A511ZJ76-F1
#
_cell.length_a   1.000
_cell.length_b   1.000
_cell.length_c   1.000
_cell.angle_alpha   90.00
_cell.angle_beta   90.00
_cell.angle_gamma   90.00
#
_symmetry.space_group_name_H-M   'P 1'
#
loop_
_entity.id
_entity.type
_entity.pdbx_description
1 polymer ?
#
loop_
_entity_poly.entity_id
_entity_poly.type
_entity_poly.pdbx_seq_one_letter_code
_entity_poly.pdbx_strand_id
1 'polypeptide(L)'
;MNKINLKDSQNFITSKKHINDILSQTNIGKNDTVIEIGSGKGHFTRELVKICHFLTAVEIDTKLVSMMQRSIKRSENIQVVHADILKYRFSKGNQPYKIFGNIPYNISTKIIKKIVFESAAAYCFLIVEAGFAKRLTDYRRTLGLFLFPEVDIKVLRRIPRDYFHPKPKVDSVLIRLRRKESGIHSSDRDLYQYFVYKLVNKEYDKLFTKNQFKKTLKHTGVTNINCLTGEQALSMFHSYKLFLN
;
A
#
# COMPACT_ATOMS: atom_id res chain seq x y z
N MET A 1 -21.86 -1.16 18.20
CA MET A 1 -20.82 -1.14 17.12
C MET A 1 -21.53 -1.15 15.77
N ASN A 2 -21.67 0.00 15.11
CA ASN A 2 -22.28 0.05 13.78
C ASN A 2 -21.38 -0.69 12.78
N LYS A 3 -21.84 -1.85 12.30
CA LYS A 3 -21.23 -2.54 11.16
C LYS A 3 -21.38 -1.62 9.95
N ILE A 4 -20.36 -0.81 9.67
CA ILE A 4 -20.26 -0.07 8.41
C ILE A 4 -20.27 -1.12 7.29
N ASN A 5 -21.32 -1.14 6.50
CA ASN A 5 -21.42 -2.03 5.37
C ASN A 5 -20.42 -1.54 4.32
N LEU A 6 -19.48 -2.41 3.90
CA LEU A 6 -18.48 -2.07 2.89
C LEU A 6 -19.13 -1.50 1.61
N LYS A 7 -20.35 -1.93 1.30
CA LYS A 7 -21.17 -1.47 0.18
C LYS A 7 -21.46 0.04 0.20
N ASP A 8 -21.60 0.63 1.39
CA ASP A 8 -21.95 2.05 1.56
C ASP A 8 -20.72 2.98 1.51
N SER A 9 -19.51 2.40 1.39
CA SER A 9 -18.23 3.12 1.41
C SER A 9 -17.48 3.09 0.06
N GLN A 10 -18.10 2.54 -0.98
CA GLN A 10 -17.46 2.40 -2.29
C GLN A 10 -17.72 3.63 -3.17
N ASN A 11 -16.63 4.33 -3.51
CA ASN A 11 -16.65 5.43 -4.48
C ASN A 11 -16.05 4.94 -5.81
N PHE A 12 -16.79 5.07 -6.91
CA PHE A 12 -16.36 4.58 -8.22
C PHE A 12 -15.90 5.71 -9.13
N ILE A 13 -14.82 5.51 -9.88
CA ILE A 13 -14.47 6.33 -11.05
C ILE A 13 -15.06 5.65 -12.27
N THR A 14 -15.98 6.32 -12.96
CA THR A 14 -16.77 5.73 -14.07
C THR A 14 -16.36 6.27 -15.45
N SER A 15 -15.81 7.49 -15.49
CA SER A 15 -15.35 8.12 -16.73
C SER A 15 -14.15 7.38 -17.31
N LYS A 16 -14.33 6.79 -18.50
CA LYS A 16 -13.27 6.10 -19.24
C LYS A 16 -12.04 6.98 -19.48
N LYS A 17 -12.24 8.27 -19.77
CA LYS A 17 -11.14 9.23 -19.93
C LYS A 17 -10.29 9.31 -18.66
N HIS A 18 -10.93 9.49 -17.50
CA HIS A 18 -10.22 9.59 -16.22
C HIS A 18 -9.52 8.28 -15.83
N ILE A 19 -10.14 7.14 -16.11
CA ILE A 19 -9.54 5.82 -15.89
C ILE A 19 -8.27 5.67 -16.72
N ASN A 20 -8.33 5.97 -18.02
CA ASN A 20 -7.18 5.88 -18.91
C ASN A 20 -6.06 6.86 -18.49
N ASP A 21 -6.43 8.10 -18.13
CA ASP A 21 -5.48 9.08 -17.61
C ASP A 21 -4.77 8.59 -16.34
N ILE A 22 -5.47 7.88 -15.43
CA ILE A 22 -4.88 7.31 -14.22
C ILE A 22 -3.97 6.12 -14.56
N LEU A 23 -4.44 5.19 -15.39
CA LEU A 23 -3.66 4.00 -15.78
C LEU A 23 -2.39 4.38 -16.55
N SER A 24 -2.42 5.46 -17.33
CA SER A 24 -1.24 6.00 -18.03
C SER A 24 -0.08 6.41 -17.12
N GLN A 25 -0.35 6.63 -15.83
CA GLN A 25 0.68 6.97 -14.83
C GLN A 25 1.36 5.72 -14.25
N THR A 26 0.79 4.53 -14.52
CA THR A 26 1.36 3.25 -14.08
C THR A 26 2.37 2.74 -15.11
N ASN A 27 3.19 1.79 -14.71
CA ASN A 27 4.04 1.05 -15.64
C ASN A 27 3.44 -0.32 -16.01
N ILE A 28 2.11 -0.49 -15.88
CA ILE A 28 1.42 -1.73 -16.25
C ILE A 28 1.37 -1.82 -17.78
N GLY A 29 1.82 -2.95 -18.32
CA GLY A 29 1.86 -3.22 -19.76
C GLY A 29 1.63 -4.70 -20.09
N LYS A 30 1.76 -5.02 -21.38
CA LYS A 30 1.30 -6.27 -22.00
C LYS A 30 1.96 -7.55 -21.50
N ASN A 31 3.05 -7.42 -20.75
CA ASN A 31 3.80 -8.55 -20.18
C ASN A 31 3.52 -8.74 -18.68
N ASP A 32 2.71 -7.87 -18.07
CA ASP A 32 2.47 -7.91 -16.63
C ASP A 32 1.25 -8.75 -16.27
N THR A 33 1.41 -9.61 -15.26
CA THR A 33 0.28 -10.16 -14.50
C THR A 33 -0.11 -9.15 -13.42
N VAL A 34 -1.39 -8.84 -13.34
CA VAL A 34 -1.94 -7.81 -12.43
C VAL A 34 -2.97 -8.43 -11.52
N ILE A 35 -2.95 -8.05 -10.24
CA ILE A 35 -4.02 -8.30 -9.29
C ILE A 35 -4.75 -6.98 -9.03
N GLU A 36 -6.04 -6.92 -9.34
CA GLU A 36 -6.91 -5.79 -9.01
C GLU A 36 -7.60 -6.02 -7.67
N ILE A 37 -7.43 -5.09 -6.74
CA ILE A 37 -8.09 -5.10 -5.43
C ILE A 37 -9.39 -4.30 -5.52
N GLY A 38 -10.53 -5.00 -5.38
CA GLY A 38 -11.85 -4.38 -5.37
C GLY A 38 -12.24 -3.88 -6.76
N SER A 39 -12.55 -4.82 -7.66
CA SER A 39 -12.99 -4.51 -9.03
C SER A 39 -14.25 -3.64 -9.12
N GLY A 40 -15.09 -3.68 -8.08
CA GLY A 40 -16.34 -2.94 -8.07
C GLY A 40 -17.23 -3.31 -9.24
N LYS A 41 -17.71 -2.31 -9.97
CA LYS A 41 -18.50 -2.49 -11.21
C LYS A 41 -17.66 -2.81 -12.45
N GLY A 42 -16.35 -3.00 -12.31
CA GLY A 42 -15.44 -3.41 -13.37
C GLY A 42 -14.93 -2.29 -14.28
N HIS A 43 -15.00 -1.02 -13.83
CA HIS A 43 -14.58 0.12 -14.66
C HIS A 43 -13.07 0.11 -14.95
N PHE A 44 -12.24 -0.07 -13.92
CA PHE A 44 -10.80 -0.25 -14.09
C PHE A 44 -10.47 -1.61 -14.71
N THR A 45 -11.13 -2.67 -14.25
CA THR A 45 -11.00 -4.03 -14.79
C THR A 45 -11.04 -4.06 -16.31
N ARG A 46 -12.04 -3.42 -16.94
CA ARG A 46 -12.21 -3.40 -18.40
C ARG A 46 -11.04 -2.77 -19.15
N GLU A 47 -10.40 -1.76 -18.58
CA GLU A 47 -9.25 -1.10 -19.20
C GLU A 47 -7.94 -1.81 -18.86
N LEU A 48 -7.80 -2.36 -17.64
CA LEU A 48 -6.67 -3.19 -17.23
C LEU A 48 -6.51 -4.42 -18.13
N VAL A 49 -7.60 -5.17 -18.37
CA VAL A 49 -7.62 -6.34 -19.26
C VAL A 49 -7.06 -6.05 -20.65
N LYS A 50 -7.24 -4.82 -21.15
CA LYS A 50 -6.73 -4.41 -22.46
C LYS A 50 -5.24 -4.14 -22.45
N ILE A 51 -4.64 -3.78 -21.31
CA ILE A 51 -3.24 -3.31 -21.26
C ILE A 51 -2.30 -4.33 -20.61
N CYS A 52 -2.78 -5.24 -19.77
CA CYS A 52 -1.95 -6.24 -19.10
C CYS A 52 -1.93 -7.61 -19.81
N HIS A 53 -0.98 -8.47 -19.44
CA HIS A 53 -0.94 -9.86 -19.90
C HIS A 53 -2.12 -10.64 -19.35
N PHE A 54 -2.29 -10.64 -18.03
CA PHE A 54 -3.35 -11.38 -17.34
C PHE A 54 -3.82 -10.62 -16.10
N LEU A 55 -5.14 -10.57 -15.87
CA LEU A 55 -5.75 -9.88 -14.74
C LEU A 55 -6.42 -10.86 -13.76
N THR A 56 -6.11 -10.73 -12.48
CA THR A 56 -6.87 -11.36 -11.39
C THR A 56 -7.63 -10.28 -10.64
N ALA A 57 -8.95 -10.22 -10.82
CA ALA A 57 -9.81 -9.27 -10.11
C ALA A 57 -10.35 -9.89 -8.82
N VAL A 58 -9.96 -9.35 -7.66
CA VAL A 58 -10.40 -9.81 -6.34
C VAL A 58 -11.53 -8.91 -5.83
N GLU A 59 -12.69 -9.50 -5.56
CA GLU A 59 -13.88 -8.77 -5.12
C GLU A 59 -14.61 -9.51 -4.01
N ILE A 60 -15.08 -8.76 -3.00
CA ILE A 60 -15.76 -9.32 -1.83
C ILE A 60 -17.28 -9.36 -2.02
N ASP A 61 -17.86 -8.51 -2.87
CA ASP A 61 -19.29 -8.51 -3.14
C ASP A 61 -19.66 -9.57 -4.19
N THR A 62 -20.34 -10.64 -3.75
CA THR A 62 -20.83 -11.72 -4.60
C THR A 62 -21.68 -11.23 -5.78
N LYS A 63 -22.49 -10.17 -5.62
CA LYS A 63 -23.31 -9.65 -6.73
C LYS A 63 -22.43 -9.03 -7.82
N LEU A 64 -21.41 -8.28 -7.42
CA LEU A 64 -20.45 -7.66 -8.34
C LEU A 64 -19.60 -8.71 -9.04
N VAL A 65 -19.17 -9.75 -8.32
CA VAL A 65 -18.50 -10.92 -8.91
C VAL A 65 -19.36 -11.56 -10.00
N SER A 66 -20.62 -11.90 -9.70
CA SER A 66 -21.53 -12.53 -10.67
C SER A 66 -21.85 -11.62 -11.87
N MET A 67 -21.93 -10.30 -11.65
CA MET A 67 -22.07 -9.34 -12.75
C MET A 67 -20.82 -9.33 -13.64
N MET A 68 -19.64 -9.30 -13.04
CA MET A 68 -18.39 -9.19 -13.77
C MET A 68 -18.10 -10.46 -14.55
N GLN A 69 -18.26 -11.64 -13.93
CA GLN A 69 -18.14 -12.95 -14.60
C GLN A 69 -19.04 -13.06 -15.83
N ARG A 70 -20.27 -12.52 -15.79
CA ARG A 70 -21.15 -12.46 -16.97
C ARG A 70 -20.61 -11.51 -18.04
N SER A 71 -20.06 -10.35 -17.65
CA SER A 71 -19.56 -9.35 -18.59
C SER A 71 -18.25 -9.73 -19.30
N ILE A 72 -17.44 -10.59 -18.67
CA ILE A 72 -16.11 -10.97 -19.16
C ILE A 72 -16.07 -12.36 -19.81
N LYS A 73 -17.21 -13.01 -20.04
CA LYS A 73 -17.29 -14.36 -20.65
C LYS A 73 -16.51 -14.52 -21.98
N ARG A 74 -16.15 -13.42 -22.64
CA ARG A 74 -15.40 -13.39 -23.90
C ARG A 74 -13.92 -13.02 -23.75
N SER A 75 -13.43 -12.76 -22.53
CA SER A 75 -12.05 -12.36 -22.27
C SER A 75 -11.29 -13.52 -21.63
N GLU A 76 -10.28 -14.02 -22.33
CA GLU A 76 -9.48 -15.17 -21.90
C GLU A 76 -8.38 -14.78 -20.89
N ASN A 77 -8.00 -13.51 -20.85
CA ASN A 77 -6.90 -13.01 -20.03
C ASN A 77 -7.33 -12.37 -18.70
N ILE A 78 -8.45 -12.84 -18.14
CA ILE A 78 -8.95 -12.40 -16.83
C ILE A 78 -9.58 -13.54 -16.04
N GLN A 79 -9.34 -13.54 -14.73
CA GLN A 79 -10.13 -14.29 -13.75
C GLN A 79 -10.71 -13.37 -12.67
N VAL A 80 -11.89 -13.72 -12.17
CA VAL A 80 -12.55 -13.02 -11.07
C VAL A 80 -12.65 -13.95 -9.87
N VAL A 81 -12.07 -13.52 -8.77
CA VAL A 81 -12.01 -14.27 -7.52
C VAL A 81 -12.90 -13.61 -6.48
N HIS A 82 -13.90 -14.35 -6.00
CA HIS A 82 -14.70 -13.93 -4.85
C HIS A 82 -13.90 -14.17 -3.57
N ALA A 83 -13.30 -13.12 -3.03
CA ALA A 83 -12.53 -13.20 -1.79
C ALA A 83 -12.44 -11.85 -1.07
N ASP A 84 -12.30 -11.90 0.24
CA ASP A 84 -11.82 -10.76 1.03
C ASP A 84 -10.31 -10.60 0.79
N ILE A 85 -9.89 -9.43 0.30
CA ILE A 85 -8.47 -9.15 0.04
C ILE A 85 -7.59 -9.30 1.28
N LEU A 86 -8.13 -9.06 2.48
CA LEU A 86 -7.38 -9.23 3.73
C LEU A 86 -7.11 -10.71 4.04
N LYS A 87 -7.92 -11.62 3.49
CA LYS A 87 -7.78 -13.08 3.61
C LYS A 87 -7.17 -13.73 2.36
N TYR A 88 -7.14 -13.01 1.25
CA TYR A 88 -6.58 -13.48 -0.01
C TYR A 88 -5.11 -13.87 0.17
N ARG A 89 -4.74 -15.00 -0.42
CA ARG A 89 -3.36 -15.53 -0.39
C ARG A 89 -2.67 -15.12 -1.69
N PHE A 90 -1.76 -14.18 -1.58
CA PHE A 90 -0.93 -13.78 -2.72
C PHE A 90 0.06 -14.88 -3.08
N SER A 91 0.34 -15.04 -4.37
CA SER A 91 1.45 -15.88 -4.81
C SER A 91 2.76 -15.30 -4.28
N LYS A 92 3.59 -16.16 -3.69
CA LYS A 92 4.99 -15.86 -3.36
C LYS A 92 5.97 -16.46 -4.38
N GLY A 93 5.45 -17.01 -5.49
CA GLY A 93 6.24 -17.69 -6.50
C GLY A 93 7.12 -16.75 -7.33
N ASN A 94 7.97 -17.33 -8.17
CA ASN A 94 9.02 -16.63 -8.92
C ASN A 94 8.50 -15.65 -9.99
N GLN A 95 7.22 -15.71 -10.35
CA GLN A 95 6.66 -14.86 -11.40
C GLN A 95 6.31 -13.48 -10.85
N PRO A 96 6.92 -12.39 -11.37
CA PRO A 96 6.62 -11.05 -10.91
C PRO A 96 5.19 -10.66 -11.29
N TYR A 97 4.52 -9.98 -10.37
CA TYR A 97 3.21 -9.40 -10.61
C TYR A 97 3.10 -8.00 -10.02
N LYS A 98 2.09 -7.28 -10.49
CA LYS A 98 1.75 -5.93 -10.03
C LYS A 98 0.39 -5.95 -9.36
N ILE A 99 0.15 -4.98 -8.49
CA ILE A 99 -1.16 -4.77 -7.85
C ILE A 99 -1.70 -3.42 -8.31
N PHE A 100 -2.99 -3.37 -8.62
CA PHE A 100 -3.74 -2.14 -8.81
C PHE A 100 -4.95 -2.12 -7.87
N GLY A 101 -5.39 -0.97 -7.37
CA GLY A 101 -6.63 -0.91 -6.61
C GLY A 101 -7.14 0.50 -6.33
N ASN A 102 -8.43 0.72 -6.59
CA ASN A 102 -9.17 1.86 -6.03
C ASN A 102 -9.76 1.46 -4.69
N ILE A 103 -8.97 1.59 -3.62
CA ILE A 103 -9.27 0.91 -2.36
C ILE A 103 -10.16 1.75 -1.43
N PRO A 104 -11.04 1.12 -0.65
CA PRO A 104 -11.90 1.84 0.29
C PRO A 104 -11.09 2.45 1.45
N TYR A 105 -11.49 3.66 1.86
CA TYR A 105 -10.70 4.48 2.78
C TYR A 105 -10.65 3.91 4.20
N ASN A 106 -11.74 3.32 4.67
CA ASN A 106 -11.89 2.76 6.01
C ASN A 106 -10.93 1.58 6.31
N ILE A 107 -10.46 0.87 5.28
CA ILE A 107 -9.55 -0.27 5.44
C ILE A 107 -8.20 -0.07 4.71
N SER A 108 -7.90 1.15 4.25
CA SER A 108 -6.66 1.44 3.50
C SER A 108 -5.38 1.06 4.26
N THR A 109 -5.32 1.31 5.57
CA THR A 109 -4.19 0.87 6.41
C THR A 109 -4.02 -0.66 6.41
N LYS A 110 -5.13 -1.40 6.50
CA LYS A 110 -5.10 -2.87 6.52
C LYS A 110 -4.66 -3.43 5.17
N ILE A 111 -5.18 -2.88 4.07
CA ILE A 111 -4.82 -3.29 2.72
C ILE A 111 -3.34 -3.00 2.44
N ILE A 112 -2.83 -1.81 2.78
CA ILE A 112 -1.42 -1.49 2.56
C ILE A 112 -0.51 -2.44 3.36
N LYS A 113 -0.80 -2.67 4.64
CA LYS A 113 -0.04 -3.65 5.43
C LYS A 113 -0.10 -5.04 4.79
N LYS A 114 -1.30 -5.48 4.38
CA LYS A 114 -1.51 -6.78 3.74
C LYS A 114 -0.67 -6.95 2.48
N ILE A 115 -0.70 -5.99 1.54
CA ILE A 115 0.07 -6.11 0.29
C ILE A 115 1.58 -5.94 0.52
N VAL A 116 1.99 -5.10 1.48
CA VAL A 116 3.42 -4.88 1.73
C VAL A 116 4.02 -6.08 2.45
N PHE A 117 3.37 -6.66 3.46
CA PHE A 117 3.97 -7.73 4.26
C PHE A 117 3.65 -9.15 3.78
N GLU A 118 2.58 -9.35 3.00
CA GLU A 118 2.14 -10.69 2.61
C GLU A 118 2.13 -10.95 1.09
N SER A 119 2.43 -9.95 0.26
CA SER A 119 2.59 -10.11 -1.18
C SER A 119 4.04 -9.89 -1.63
N ALA A 120 4.40 -10.50 -2.76
CA ALA A 120 5.67 -10.32 -3.45
C ALA A 120 5.56 -9.34 -4.63
N ALA A 121 4.49 -8.54 -4.71
CA ALA A 121 4.29 -7.61 -5.82
C ALA A 121 5.45 -6.62 -5.95
N ALA A 122 5.98 -6.46 -7.16
CA ALA A 122 7.09 -5.56 -7.45
C ALA A 122 6.64 -4.09 -7.44
N TYR A 123 5.43 -3.85 -7.95
CA TYR A 123 4.78 -2.53 -7.95
C TYR A 123 3.33 -2.66 -7.50
N CYS A 124 2.90 -1.77 -6.62
CA CYS A 124 1.50 -1.59 -6.25
C CYS A 124 1.06 -0.16 -6.58
N PHE A 125 -0.04 -0.02 -7.31
CA PHE A 125 -0.65 1.24 -7.70
C PHE A 125 -2.00 1.37 -6.99
N LEU A 126 -2.11 2.29 -6.04
CA LEU A 126 -3.32 2.43 -5.22
C LEU A 126 -3.89 3.84 -5.34
N ILE A 127 -5.20 3.93 -5.46
CA ILE A 127 -5.93 5.19 -5.27
C ILE A 127 -6.37 5.24 -3.81
N VAL A 128 -5.96 6.29 -3.11
CA VAL A 128 -6.23 6.50 -1.67
C VAL A 128 -6.52 7.96 -1.39
N GLU A 129 -7.09 8.28 -0.23
CA GLU A 129 -7.27 9.68 0.21
C GLU A 129 -5.93 10.43 0.26
N ALA A 130 -5.92 11.69 -0.16
CA ALA A 130 -4.73 12.54 -0.15
C ALA A 130 -4.11 12.68 1.25
N GLY A 131 -4.95 12.82 2.28
CA GLY A 131 -4.50 12.89 3.68
C GLY A 131 -3.87 11.58 4.16
N PHE A 132 -4.38 10.44 3.69
CA PHE A 132 -3.78 9.13 4.01
C PHE A 132 -2.43 8.95 3.33
N ALA A 133 -2.29 9.31 2.05
CA ALA A 133 -1.00 9.24 1.36
C ALA A 133 0.11 10.04 2.06
N LYS A 134 -0.21 11.24 2.58
CA LYS A 134 0.73 12.02 3.40
C LYS A 134 1.18 11.27 4.66
N ARG A 135 0.28 10.52 5.31
CA ARG A 135 0.61 9.73 6.51
C ARG A 135 1.53 8.54 6.22
N LEU A 136 1.56 8.03 4.98
CA LEU A 136 2.43 6.91 4.59
C LEU A 136 3.91 7.29 4.53
N THR A 137 4.20 8.58 4.37
CA THR A 137 5.56 9.14 4.30
C THR A 137 5.88 10.03 5.50
N ASP A 138 5.01 10.04 6.51
CA ASP A 138 5.25 10.71 7.79
C ASP A 138 5.94 9.74 8.76
N TYR A 139 7.27 9.84 8.86
CA TYR A 139 8.11 8.96 9.70
C TYR A 139 8.01 9.25 11.20
N ARG A 140 7.20 10.23 11.61
CA ARG A 140 6.78 10.37 13.02
C ARG A 140 5.68 9.37 13.39
N ARG A 141 5.12 8.69 12.39
CA ARG A 141 4.05 7.69 12.56
C ARG A 141 4.60 6.30 12.34
N THR A 142 4.11 5.37 13.16
CA THR A 142 4.46 3.95 13.10
C THR A 142 4.28 3.35 11.71
N LEU A 143 3.18 3.71 11.00
CA LEU A 143 2.91 3.17 9.67
C LEU A 143 3.98 3.58 8.66
N GLY A 144 4.41 4.84 8.64
CA GLY A 144 5.45 5.28 7.71
C GLY A 144 6.77 4.56 7.94
N LEU A 145 7.17 4.41 9.21
CA LEU A 145 8.38 3.68 9.59
C LEU A 145 8.30 2.18 9.27
N PHE A 146 7.15 1.53 9.44
CA PHE A 146 7.00 0.11 9.06
C PHE A 146 7.08 -0.13 7.56
N LEU A 147 6.59 0.81 6.75
CA LEU A 147 6.60 0.66 5.30
C LEU A 147 7.95 1.05 4.69
N PHE A 148 8.67 1.96 5.34
CA PHE A 148 9.89 2.55 4.81
C PHE A 148 10.97 1.53 4.41
N PRO A 149 11.29 0.50 5.20
CA PRO A 149 12.29 -0.49 4.80
C PRO A 149 11.85 -1.36 3.62
N GLU A 150 10.55 -1.56 3.43
CA GLU A 150 10.01 -2.56 2.51
C GLU A 150 9.71 -1.99 1.11
N VAL A 151 9.34 -0.71 1.04
CA VAL A 151 8.85 -0.09 -0.20
C VAL A 151 9.22 1.38 -0.32
N ASP A 152 9.44 1.82 -1.56
CA ASP A 152 9.48 3.24 -1.89
C ASP A 152 8.08 3.72 -2.28
N ILE A 153 7.59 4.76 -1.60
CA ILE A 153 6.26 5.32 -1.81
C ILE A 153 6.37 6.65 -2.56
N LYS A 154 5.68 6.77 -3.69
CA LYS A 154 5.61 8.01 -4.48
C LYS A 154 4.17 8.35 -4.81
N VAL A 155 3.77 9.61 -4.59
CA VAL A 155 2.51 10.15 -5.15
C VAL A 155 2.75 10.42 -6.63
N LEU A 156 1.97 9.78 -7.49
CA LEU A 156 2.07 9.93 -8.94
C LEU A 156 1.15 11.02 -9.48
N ARG A 157 -0.07 11.11 -8.94
CA ARG A 157 -1.10 12.01 -9.47
C ARG A 157 -2.14 12.38 -8.42
N ARG A 158 -2.60 13.63 -8.43
CA ARG A 158 -3.80 14.07 -7.71
C ARG A 158 -5.06 13.68 -8.50
N ILE A 159 -6.04 13.13 -7.82
CA ILE A 159 -7.33 12.72 -8.38
C ILE A 159 -8.42 13.55 -7.69
N PRO A 160 -9.03 14.52 -8.39
CA PRO A 160 -10.11 15.32 -7.82
C PRO A 160 -11.27 14.44 -7.35
N ARG A 161 -11.88 14.79 -6.22
CA ARG A 161 -13.07 14.09 -5.70
C ARG A 161 -14.23 14.03 -6.69
N ASP A 162 -14.32 14.98 -7.61
CA ASP A 162 -15.33 15.05 -8.67
C ASP A 162 -15.25 13.90 -9.67
N TYR A 163 -14.15 13.14 -9.69
CA TYR A 163 -14.01 11.96 -10.55
C TYR A 163 -14.82 10.77 -10.03
N PHE A 164 -15.30 10.84 -8.78
CA PHE A 164 -15.92 9.72 -8.08
C PHE A 164 -17.43 9.89 -7.95
N HIS A 165 -18.13 8.75 -7.97
CA HIS A 165 -19.53 8.64 -7.60
C HIS A 165 -19.75 7.42 -6.68
N PRO A 166 -20.33 7.59 -5.48
CA PRO A 166 -20.64 8.86 -4.82
C PRO A 166 -19.39 9.75 -4.63
N LYS A 167 -19.59 11.08 -4.55
CA LYS A 167 -18.51 12.05 -4.40
C LYS A 167 -17.98 12.03 -2.96
N PRO A 168 -16.69 11.72 -2.71
CA PRO A 168 -16.11 11.76 -1.38
C PRO A 168 -15.94 13.20 -0.87
N LYS A 169 -15.72 13.35 0.43
CA LYS A 169 -15.50 14.66 1.07
C LYS A 169 -14.14 15.26 0.70
N VAL A 170 -13.15 14.42 0.45
CA VAL A 170 -11.74 14.79 0.22
C VAL A 170 -11.26 14.27 -1.14
N ASP A 171 -10.21 14.90 -1.65
CA ASP A 171 -9.52 14.43 -2.84
C ASP A 171 -8.73 13.15 -2.58
N SER A 172 -8.46 12.44 -3.67
CA SER A 172 -7.63 11.25 -3.70
C SER A 172 -6.32 11.50 -4.42
N VAL A 173 -5.42 10.54 -4.30
CA VAL A 173 -4.18 10.49 -5.07
C VAL A 173 -3.93 9.07 -5.54
N LEU A 174 -3.27 8.94 -6.69
CA LEU A 174 -2.63 7.70 -7.10
C LEU A 174 -1.25 7.64 -6.46
N ILE A 175 -0.99 6.60 -5.67
CA ILE A 175 0.32 6.29 -5.13
C ILE A 175 0.92 5.06 -5.81
N ARG A 176 2.24 5.03 -5.89
CA ARG A 176 3.05 3.86 -6.25
C ARG A 176 3.84 3.41 -5.04
N LEU A 177 3.75 2.12 -4.73
CA LEU A 177 4.66 1.43 -3.83
C LEU A 177 5.56 0.56 -4.71
N ARG A 178 6.86 0.79 -4.69
CA ARG A 178 7.85 -0.05 -5.38
C ARG A 178 8.57 -0.89 -4.34
N ARG A 179 8.56 -2.22 -4.51
CA ARG A 179 9.32 -3.14 -3.65
C ARG A 179 10.80 -2.82 -3.75
N LYS A 180 11.48 -2.82 -2.61
CA LYS A 180 12.94 -2.79 -2.55
C LYS A 180 13.46 -3.95 -1.71
N GLU A 181 14.76 -4.15 -1.77
CA GLU A 181 15.44 -5.03 -0.82
C GLU A 181 15.22 -4.45 0.59
N SER A 182 14.69 -5.27 1.50
CA SER A 182 14.33 -4.79 2.83
C SER A 182 15.59 -4.42 3.60
N GLY A 183 15.63 -3.22 4.16
CA GLY A 183 16.68 -2.80 5.09
C GLY A 183 16.64 -3.52 6.44
N ILE A 184 15.66 -4.41 6.65
CA ILE A 184 15.46 -5.18 7.87
C ILE A 184 15.49 -6.67 7.53
N HIS A 185 16.42 -7.41 8.13
CA HIS A 185 16.46 -8.87 7.98
C HIS A 185 15.20 -9.50 8.59
N SER A 186 14.75 -10.62 8.02
CA SER A 186 13.51 -11.29 8.46
C SER A 186 13.51 -11.65 9.95
N SER A 187 14.67 -12.03 10.50
CA SER A 187 14.87 -12.32 11.93
C SER A 187 14.73 -11.10 12.85
N ASP A 188 14.91 -9.89 12.32
CA ASP A 188 14.91 -8.65 13.09
C ASP A 188 13.54 -7.97 13.11
N ARG A 189 12.52 -8.56 12.48
CA ARG A 189 11.20 -7.93 12.30
C ARG A 189 10.51 -7.57 13.61
N ASP A 190 10.50 -8.48 14.58
CA ASP A 190 9.87 -8.24 15.87
C ASP A 190 10.65 -7.19 16.68
N LEU A 191 11.98 -7.22 16.58
CA LEU A 191 12.85 -6.22 17.22
C LEU A 191 12.65 -4.83 16.61
N TYR A 192 12.55 -4.75 15.27
CA TYR A 192 12.25 -3.51 14.56
C TYR A 192 10.86 -2.99 14.93
N GLN A 193 9.87 -3.88 15.04
CA GLN A 193 8.54 -3.52 15.47
C GLN A 193 8.55 -2.89 16.87
N TYR A 194 9.23 -3.53 17.82
CA TYR A 194 9.43 -2.99 19.17
C TYR A 194 10.11 -1.61 19.12
N PHE A 195 11.23 -1.50 18.40
CA PHE A 195 11.98 -0.26 18.24
C PHE A 195 11.11 0.90 17.75
N VAL A 196 10.37 0.69 16.66
CA VAL A 196 9.51 1.74 16.07
C VAL A 196 8.42 2.18 17.06
N TYR A 197 7.80 1.26 17.79
CA TYR A 197 6.79 1.63 18.79
C TYR A 197 7.37 2.50 19.90
N LYS A 198 8.55 2.15 20.42
CA LYS A 198 9.23 2.94 21.45
C LYS A 198 9.68 4.30 20.93
N LEU A 199 10.23 4.34 19.71
CA LEU A 199 10.70 5.57 19.08
C LEU A 199 9.56 6.57 18.88
N VAL A 200 8.43 6.13 18.31
CA VAL A 200 7.27 7.00 18.04
C VAL A 200 6.61 7.49 19.33
N ASN A 201 6.57 6.66 20.37
CA ASN A 201 6.04 7.02 21.69
C ASN A 201 7.02 7.82 22.56
N LYS A 202 8.21 8.14 22.04
CA LYS A 202 9.28 8.87 22.75
C LYS A 202 9.79 8.17 24.01
N GLU A 203 9.69 6.84 24.06
CA GLU A 203 10.22 6.00 25.14
C GLU A 203 11.69 5.66 24.87
N TYR A 204 12.53 6.68 24.70
CA TYR A 204 13.93 6.51 24.26
C TYR A 204 14.80 5.78 25.29
N ASP A 205 14.48 5.92 26.57
CA ASP A 205 15.10 5.23 27.70
C ASP A 205 14.92 3.70 27.63
N LYS A 206 13.84 3.22 26.99
CA LYS A 206 13.61 1.79 26.72
C LYS A 206 14.42 1.25 25.55
N LEU A 207 15.07 2.13 24.77
CA LEU A 207 15.88 1.77 23.62
C LEU A 207 17.37 2.00 23.86
N PHE A 208 17.72 3.08 24.54
CA PHE A 208 19.10 3.52 24.70
C PHE A 208 19.33 4.10 26.09
N THR A 209 20.49 3.82 26.67
CA THR A 209 21.04 4.66 27.75
C THR A 209 21.31 6.08 27.24
N LYS A 210 21.44 7.06 28.14
CA LYS A 210 21.76 8.46 27.76
C LYS A 210 23.00 8.56 26.87
N ASN A 211 24.04 7.78 27.17
CA ASN A 211 25.29 7.77 26.39
C ASN A 211 25.11 7.12 25.02
N GLN A 212 24.42 5.99 24.94
CA GLN A 212 24.10 5.35 23.66
C GLN A 212 23.24 6.27 22.79
N PHE A 213 22.21 6.90 23.36
CA PHE A 213 21.34 7.82 22.62
C PHE A 213 22.12 8.99 22.01
N LYS A 214 22.98 9.65 22.80
CA LYS A 214 23.84 10.74 22.32
C LYS A 214 24.79 10.29 21.20
N LYS A 215 25.40 9.10 21.33
CA LYS A 215 26.26 8.51 20.28
C LYS A 215 25.46 8.22 19.01
N THR A 216 24.29 7.62 19.15
CA THR A 216 23.38 7.31 18.04
C THR A 216 23.00 8.57 17.28
N LEU A 217 22.54 9.63 17.96
CA LEU A 217 22.16 10.90 17.31
C LEU A 217 23.31 11.51 16.51
N LYS A 218 24.54 11.48 17.07
CA LYS A 218 25.74 11.99 16.38
C LYS A 218 26.06 11.14 15.15
N HIS A 219 26.02 9.81 15.28
CA HIS A 219 26.32 8.88 14.19
C HIS A 219 25.32 8.99 13.03
N THR A 220 24.02 9.13 13.33
CA THR A 220 22.96 9.20 12.33
C THR A 220 22.75 10.60 11.75
N GLY A 221 23.49 11.60 12.23
CA GLY A 221 23.32 13.00 11.82
C GLY A 221 21.95 13.58 12.18
N VAL A 222 21.29 13.05 13.21
CA VAL A 222 19.98 13.54 13.65
C VAL A 222 20.17 14.78 14.50
N THR A 223 19.77 15.93 13.95
CA THR A 223 19.76 17.23 14.65
C THR A 223 18.44 17.48 15.39
N ASN A 224 17.33 16.91 14.91
CA ASN A 224 16.01 17.02 15.53
C ASN A 224 15.28 15.67 15.51
N ILE A 225 15.15 15.06 16.69
CA ILE A 225 14.48 13.75 16.86
C ILE A 225 12.99 13.77 16.51
N ASN A 226 12.34 14.94 16.50
CA ASN A 226 10.93 15.06 16.11
C ASN A 226 10.74 15.10 14.58
N CYS A 227 11.84 15.19 13.82
CA CYS A 227 11.85 15.32 12.36
C CYS A 227 12.83 14.33 11.72
N LEU A 228 12.62 13.04 11.97
CA LEU A 228 13.43 11.98 11.37
C LEU A 228 13.06 11.73 9.91
N THR A 229 14.07 11.48 9.09
CA THR A 229 13.91 10.77 7.83
C THR A 229 13.82 9.27 8.07
N GLY A 230 13.28 8.51 7.11
CA GLY A 230 13.25 7.06 7.19
C GLY A 230 14.64 6.44 7.30
N GLU A 231 15.62 6.98 6.56
CA GLU A 231 17.03 6.52 6.61
C GLU A 231 17.64 6.75 7.99
N GLN A 232 17.41 7.92 8.59
CA GLN A 232 17.88 8.18 9.95
C GLN A 232 17.26 7.21 10.95
N ALA A 233 15.95 6.96 10.87
CA ALA A 233 15.29 6.02 11.77
C ALA A 233 15.80 4.58 11.59
N LEU A 234 16.09 4.16 10.35
CA LEU A 234 16.67 2.85 10.06
C LEU A 234 18.12 2.74 10.57
N SER A 235 18.93 3.77 10.38
CA SER A 235 20.29 3.84 10.93
C SER A 235 20.30 3.82 12.47
N MET A 236 19.34 4.50 13.11
CA MET A 236 19.14 4.43 14.56
C MET A 236 18.78 3.01 15.01
N PHE A 237 17.96 2.28 14.24
CA PHE A 237 17.64 0.88 14.53
C PHE A 237 18.89 -0.01 14.44
N HIS A 238 19.73 0.16 13.42
CA HIS A 238 20.98 -0.61 13.33
C HIS A 238 21.90 -0.32 14.52
N SER A 239 21.98 0.93 14.98
CA SER A 239 22.71 1.29 16.20
C SER A 239 22.12 0.62 17.43
N TYR A 240 20.78 0.57 17.55
CA TYR A 240 20.09 -0.13 18.63
C TYR A 240 20.44 -1.62 18.65
N LYS A 241 20.39 -2.28 17.50
CA LYS A 241 20.75 -3.70 17.37
C LYS A 241 22.20 -3.97 17.79
N LEU A 242 23.14 -3.09 17.42
CA LEU A 242 24.55 -3.22 17.79
C LEU A 242 24.80 -3.13 19.30
N PHE A 243 23.97 -2.42 20.05
CA PHE A 243 24.11 -2.30 21.51
C PHE A 243 23.46 -3.44 22.30
N LEU A 244 22.66 -4.28 21.64
CA LEU A 244 22.08 -5.48 22.26
C LEU A 244 23.01 -6.70 22.19
N ASN A 245 23.98 -6.67 21.27
CA ASN A 245 25.05 -7.65 21.14
C ASN A 245 26.24 -7.24 21.99
#